data_AF-A0A7R8UMB9-F1
#
_entry.id   AF-A0A7R8UMB9-F1
#
_cell.length_a   1.000
_cell.length_b   1.000
_cell.length_c   1.000
_cell.angle_alpha   90.00
_cell.angle_beta   90.00
_cell.angle_gamma   90.00
#
_symmetry.space_group_name_H-M   'P 1'
#
loop_
_entity.id
_entity.type
_entity.pdbx_description
1 polymer ?
#
loop_
_entity_poly.entity_id
_entity_poly.type
_entity_poly.pdbx_seq_one_letter_code
_entity_poly.pdbx_strand_id
1 'polypeptide(L)'
;MATDSVSKELRVHSLKINVIVAQVFGVPLILRENTKCTRFLVVSYFLLCLILFDILYLFCELFDLFYVGNNINAIAQNFCLTISHFGGCLKFLNIMYRSHDLQSIIEELRRLPSAYMVKPDHDNLLRSSEKVNMRIVKIYVSTIVVTFFVSFGTLIQGAS
;
A
#
# COMPACT_ATOMS: atom_id res chain seq x y z
N MET A 1 33.63 12.50 10.52
CA MET A 1 33.01 13.40 9.52
C MET A 1 32.48 12.65 8.29
N ALA A 2 33.26 11.80 7.62
CA ALA A 2 32.78 11.02 6.46
C ALA A 2 31.78 9.89 6.80
N THR A 3 31.85 9.33 8.01
CA THR A 3 30.93 8.28 8.47
C THR A 3 29.52 8.80 8.78
N ASP A 4 29.41 10.02 9.31
CA ASP A 4 28.10 10.63 9.62
C ASP A 4 27.31 11.02 8.36
N SER A 5 27.99 11.47 7.30
CA SER A 5 27.34 11.80 6.03
C SER A 5 26.80 10.55 5.34
N VAL A 6 27.53 9.44 5.36
CA VAL A 6 27.10 8.16 4.77
C VAL A 6 25.91 7.57 5.54
N SER A 7 25.93 7.60 6.87
CA SER A 7 24.80 7.15 7.70
C SER A 7 23.54 7.98 7.46
N LYS A 8 23.68 9.30 7.30
CA LYS A 8 22.57 10.21 7.00
C LYS A 8 21.94 9.94 5.63
N GLU A 9 22.74 9.71 4.59
CA GLU A 9 22.24 9.34 3.26
C GLU A 9 21.49 8.01 3.28
N LEU A 10 22.04 6.99 3.95
CA LEU A 10 21.42 5.66 4.04
C LEU A 10 20.02 5.72 4.69
N ARG A 11 19.87 6.56 5.73
CA ARG A 11 18.60 6.76 6.42
C ARG A 11 17.55 7.46 5.54
N VAL A 12 17.95 8.52 4.84
CA VAL A 12 17.05 9.22 3.92
C VAL A 12 16.63 8.29 2.78
N HIS A 13 17.54 7.44 2.30
CA HIS A 13 17.25 6.44 1.28
C HIS A 13 16.26 5.38 1.77
N SER A 14 16.50 4.79 2.94
CA SER A 14 15.61 3.80 3.55
C SER A 14 14.21 4.35 3.81
N LEU A 15 14.10 5.59 4.33
CA LEU A 15 12.82 6.26 4.53
C LEU A 15 12.06 6.45 3.22
N LYS A 16 12.76 6.86 2.15
CA LYS A 16 12.15 7.00 0.81
C LYS A 16 11.61 5.66 0.31
N ILE A 17 12.36 4.57 0.47
CA ILE A 17 11.91 3.23 0.06
C ILE A 17 10.68 2.81 0.84
N ASN A 18 10.65 3.01 2.16
CA ASN A 18 9.47 2.65 2.96
C ASN A 18 8.22 3.47 2.57
N VAL A 19 8.39 4.75 2.22
CA VAL A 19 7.27 5.54 1.69
C VAL A 19 6.80 5.02 0.34
N ILE A 20 7.71 4.65 -0.57
CA ILE A 20 7.35 4.06 -1.86
C ILE A 20 6.60 2.73 -1.66
N VAL A 21 7.07 1.88 -0.76
CA VAL A 21 6.40 0.62 -0.41
C VAL A 21 4.97 0.90 0.07
N ALA A 22 4.80 1.84 1.01
CA ALA A 22 3.49 2.23 1.50
C ALA A 22 2.57 2.78 0.39
N GLN A 23 3.10 3.60 -0.53
CA GLN A 23 2.35 4.10 -1.68
C GLN A 23 1.90 2.98 -2.63
N VAL A 24 2.75 1.99 -2.88
CA VAL A 24 2.42 0.80 -3.68
C VAL A 24 1.31 -0.02 -3.04
N PHE A 25 1.27 -0.08 -1.70
CA PHE A 25 0.16 -0.72 -0.96
C PHE A 25 -1.08 0.17 -0.81
N GLY A 26 -1.17 1.29 -1.53
CA GLY A 26 -2.35 2.13 -1.53
C GLY A 26 -2.45 3.08 -0.33
N VAL A 27 -1.32 3.51 0.24
CA VAL A 27 -1.29 4.58 1.26
C VAL A 27 -0.96 5.92 0.58
N PRO A 28 -1.79 6.97 0.69
CA PRO A 28 -1.60 8.23 -0.03
C PRO A 28 -0.56 9.15 0.67
N LEU A 29 0.68 8.67 0.84
CA LEU A 29 1.74 9.45 1.44
C LEU A 29 2.36 10.39 0.41
N ILE A 30 2.23 11.70 0.64
CA ILE A 30 2.81 12.72 -0.23
C ILE A 30 4.05 13.29 0.44
N LEU A 31 5.23 12.99 -0.09
CA LEU A 31 6.47 13.64 0.32
C LEU A 31 6.56 15.05 -0.28
N ARG A 32 7.15 15.99 0.46
CA ARG A 32 7.38 17.37 -0.02
C ARG A 32 8.17 17.41 -1.34
N GLU A 33 9.07 16.45 -1.54
CA GLU A 33 9.92 16.28 -2.73
C GLU A 33 9.17 15.78 -3.97
N ASN A 34 7.96 15.22 -3.79
CA ASN A 34 7.22 14.63 -4.90
C ASN A 34 6.81 15.71 -5.89
N THR A 35 7.10 15.46 -7.16
CA THR A 35 6.63 16.31 -8.27
C THR A 35 5.11 16.37 -8.29
N LYS A 36 4.53 17.42 -8.87
CA LYS A 36 3.07 17.54 -9.03
C LYS A 36 2.47 16.30 -9.71
N CYS A 37 3.17 15.75 -10.72
CA CYS A 37 2.79 14.52 -11.41
C CYS A 37 2.76 13.32 -10.45
N THR A 38 3.83 13.08 -9.68
CA THR A 38 3.89 11.99 -8.71
C THR A 38 2.78 12.11 -7.66
N ARG A 39 2.49 13.32 -7.18
CA ARG A 39 1.39 13.55 -6.23
C ARG A 39 0.04 13.18 -6.83
N PHE A 40 -0.22 13.63 -8.06
CA PHE A 40 -1.43 13.27 -8.78
C PHE A 40 -1.55 11.76 -8.94
N LEU A 41 -0.48 11.08 -9.39
CA LEU A 41 -0.47 9.63 -9.57
C LEU A 41 -0.74 8.86 -8.27
N VAL A 42 -0.14 9.27 -7.15
CA VAL A 42 -0.35 8.63 -5.84
C VAL A 42 -1.81 8.79 -5.40
N VAL A 43 -2.37 9.99 -5.51
CA VAL A 43 -3.77 10.26 -5.14
C VAL A 43 -4.74 9.56 -6.08
N SER A 44 -4.48 9.56 -7.38
CA SER A 44 -5.34 8.89 -8.36
C SER A 44 -5.30 7.37 -8.18
N TYR A 45 -4.12 6.80 -7.93
CA TYR A 45 -3.97 5.38 -7.63
C TYR A 45 -4.70 5.00 -6.34
N PHE A 46 -4.55 5.81 -5.29
CA PHE A 46 -5.27 5.64 -4.04
C PHE A 46 -6.79 5.63 -4.24
N LEU A 47 -7.34 6.64 -4.92
CA LEU A 47 -8.78 6.74 -5.20
C LEU A 47 -9.26 5.58 -6.06
N LEU A 48 -8.47 5.18 -7.06
CA LEU A 48 -8.80 4.04 -7.91
C LEU A 48 -8.89 2.75 -7.08
N CYS A 49 -7.93 2.51 -6.19
CA CYS A 49 -7.95 1.35 -5.30
C CYS A 49 -9.17 1.36 -4.38
N LEU A 50 -9.47 2.50 -3.76
CA LEU A 50 -10.63 2.65 -2.88
C LEU A 50 -11.96 2.42 -3.62
N ILE A 51 -12.11 2.98 -4.82
CA ILE A 51 -13.36 2.85 -5.58
C ILE A 51 -13.52 1.43 -6.12
N LEU A 52 -12.50 0.90 -6.79
CA LEU A 52 -12.61 -0.38 -7.49
C LEU A 52 -12.55 -1.59 -6.56
N PHE A 53 -11.60 -1.62 -5.62
CA PHE A 53 -11.37 -2.81 -4.80
C PHE A 53 -12.20 -2.82 -3.53
N ASP A 54 -12.46 -1.68 -2.91
CA ASP A 54 -13.22 -1.64 -1.68
C ASP A 54 -14.70 -1.39 -1.95
N ILE A 55 -15.07 -0.27 -2.58
CA ILE A 55 -16.48 0.12 -2.68
C ILE A 55 -17.27 -0.79 -3.64
N LEU A 56 -16.78 -0.98 -4.87
CA LEU A 56 -17.49 -1.81 -5.85
C LEU A 56 -17.54 -3.27 -5.40
N TYR A 57 -16.43 -3.79 -4.88
CA TYR A 57 -16.37 -5.19 -4.45
C TYR A 57 -17.27 -5.44 -3.23
N LEU A 58 -17.24 -4.56 -2.24
CA LEU A 58 -18.15 -4.64 -1.09
C LEU A 58 -19.62 -4.52 -1.53
N PHE A 59 -19.93 -3.68 -2.52
CA PHE A 59 -21.29 -3.58 -3.06
C PHE A 59 -21.73 -4.88 -3.75
N CYS A 60 -20.85 -5.50 -4.55
CA CYS A 60 -21.11 -6.81 -5.16
C CYS A 60 -21.33 -7.89 -4.10
N GLU A 61 -20.53 -7.92 -3.04
CA GLU A 61 -20.69 -8.91 -1.96
C GLU A 61 -21.97 -8.71 -1.16
N LEU A 62 -22.35 -7.47 -0.88
CA LEU A 62 -23.63 -7.16 -0.26
C LEU A 62 -24.78 -7.60 -1.16
N PHE A 63 -24.70 -7.33 -2.46
CA PHE A 63 -25.69 -7.78 -3.44
C PHE A 63 -25.80 -9.30 -3.46
N ASP A 64 -24.68 -10.01 -3.53
CA ASP A 64 -24.65 -11.47 -3.48
C ASP A 64 -25.24 -12.00 -2.16
N LEU A 65 -24.97 -11.34 -1.03
CA LEU A 65 -25.55 -11.73 0.25
C LEU A 65 -27.09 -11.58 0.28
N PHE A 66 -27.64 -10.57 -0.41
CA PHE A 66 -29.08 -10.40 -0.55
C PHE A 66 -29.73 -11.40 -1.52
N TYR A 67 -28.99 -11.86 -2.54
CA TYR A 67 -29.50 -12.75 -3.59
C TYR A 67 -29.16 -14.23 -3.38
N VAL A 68 -28.24 -14.55 -2.47
CA VAL A 68 -28.02 -15.92 -2.02
C VAL A 68 -29.31 -16.42 -1.38
N GLY A 69 -29.95 -17.39 -2.03
CA GLY A 69 -31.15 -18.06 -1.52
C GLY A 69 -30.87 -18.86 -0.23
N ASN A 70 -31.69 -19.87 0.09
CA ASN A 70 -31.63 -20.61 1.36
C ASN A 70 -30.39 -21.52 1.57
N ASN A 71 -29.30 -21.35 0.84
CA ASN A 71 -28.08 -22.11 1.05
C ASN A 71 -27.23 -21.49 2.17
N ILE A 72 -27.35 -22.04 3.38
CA ILE A 72 -26.67 -21.58 4.59
C ILE A 72 -25.13 -21.50 4.41
N ASN A 73 -24.53 -22.44 3.66
CA ASN A 73 -23.07 -22.43 3.44
C ASN A 73 -22.65 -21.25 2.57
N ALA A 74 -23.42 -20.93 1.53
CA ALA A 74 -23.16 -19.77 0.68
C ALA A 74 -23.35 -18.45 1.44
N ILE A 75 -24.36 -18.38 2.32
CA ILE A 75 -24.58 -17.23 3.20
C ILE A 75 -23.38 -17.02 4.13
N ALA A 76 -22.93 -18.08 4.82
CA ALA A 76 -21.83 -17.98 5.76
C ALA A 76 -20.51 -17.55 5.09
N GLN A 77 -20.23 -18.10 3.90
CA GLN A 77 -19.04 -17.73 3.14
C GLN A 77 -19.09 -16.26 2.68
N ASN A 78 -20.20 -15.84 2.06
CA ASN A 78 -20.35 -14.47 1.58
C ASN A 78 -20.34 -13.46 2.73
N PHE A 79 -20.91 -13.82 3.87
CA PHE A 79 -20.87 -12.98 5.07
C PHE A 79 -19.44 -12.81 5.61
N CYS A 80 -18.65 -13.89 5.68
CA CYS A 80 -17.25 -13.82 6.09
C CYS A 80 -16.41 -12.95 5.15
N LEU A 81 -16.63 -13.06 3.83
CA LEU A 81 -15.97 -12.23 2.83
C LEU A 81 -16.37 -10.76 2.98
N THR A 82 -17.67 -10.48 3.10
CA THR A 82 -18.22 -9.13 3.30
C THR A 82 -17.63 -8.45 4.54
N ILE A 83 -17.56 -9.15 5.68
CA ILE A 83 -16.94 -8.62 6.91
C ILE A 83 -15.46 -8.32 6.70
N SER A 84 -14.74 -9.19 5.99
CA SER A 84 -13.31 -9.04 5.75
C SER A 84 -13.04 -7.78 4.92
N HIS A 85 -13.80 -7.57 3.85
CA HIS A 85 -13.69 -6.36 3.03
C HIS A 85 -14.19 -5.12 3.75
N PHE A 86 -15.26 -5.22 4.55
CA PHE A 86 -15.69 -4.11 5.41
C PHE A 86 -14.60 -3.69 6.41
N GLY A 87 -13.91 -4.65 7.02
CA GLY A 87 -12.73 -4.38 7.84
C GLY A 87 -11.58 -3.74 7.06
N GLY A 88 -11.40 -4.11 5.80
CA GLY A 88 -10.53 -3.44 4.84
C GLY A 88 -10.88 -1.97 4.65
N CYS A 89 -12.15 -1.68 4.34
CA CYS A 89 -12.67 -0.32 4.21
C CYS A 89 -12.40 0.53 5.46
N LEU A 90 -12.63 -0.02 6.67
CA LEU A 90 -12.35 0.68 7.92
C LEU A 90 -10.86 1.00 8.08
N LYS A 91 -9.96 0.10 7.70
CA LYS A 91 -8.51 0.39 7.69
C LYS A 91 -8.18 1.49 6.70
N PHE A 92 -8.79 1.50 5.51
CA PHE A 92 -8.61 2.55 4.52
C PHE A 92 -9.08 3.92 5.03
N LEU A 93 -10.25 3.98 5.68
CA LEU A 93 -10.74 5.20 6.33
C LEU A 93 -9.81 5.67 7.44
N ASN A 94 -9.28 4.75 8.25
CA ASN A 94 -8.32 5.09 9.30
C ASN A 94 -6.99 5.62 8.71
N ILE A 95 -6.51 5.03 7.62
CA ILE A 95 -5.32 5.51 6.89
C ILE A 95 -5.56 6.92 6.35
N MET A 96 -6.73 7.18 5.74
CA MET A 96 -7.13 8.51 5.28
C MET A 96 -7.13 9.52 6.42
N TYR A 97 -7.80 9.19 7.52
CA TYR A 97 -7.90 10.05 8.69
C TYR A 97 -6.53 10.37 9.30
N ARG A 98 -5.66 9.37 9.41
CA ARG A 98 -4.31 9.50 9.99
C ARG A 98 -3.22 9.85 8.98
N SER A 99 -3.56 10.04 7.71
CA SER A 99 -2.56 10.26 6.64
C SER A 99 -1.71 11.51 6.90
N HIS A 100 -2.34 12.58 7.42
CA HIS A 100 -1.66 13.81 7.80
C HIS A 100 -0.67 13.59 8.95
N ASP A 101 -1.09 12.87 10.00
CA ASP A 101 -0.21 12.55 11.14
C ASP A 101 0.97 11.68 10.70
N LEU A 102 0.73 10.70 9.83
CA LEU A 102 1.78 9.83 9.29
C LEU A 102 2.80 10.64 8.47
N GLN A 103 2.33 11.61 7.67
CA GLN A 103 3.20 12.53 6.94
C GLN A 103 4.03 13.39 7.90
N SER A 104 3.43 13.92 8.97
CA SER A 104 4.14 14.69 10.01
C SER A 104 5.24 13.87 10.68
N ILE A 105 4.94 12.62 11.06
CA ILE A 105 5.92 11.71 11.67
C ILE A 105 7.07 11.40 10.72
N ILE A 106 6.78 11.17 9.43
CA ILE A 106 7.82 10.93 8.42
C ILE A 106 8.72 12.16 8.25
N GLU A 107 8.14 13.38 8.25
CA GLU A 107 8.92 14.61 8.20
C GLU A 107 9.79 14.83 9.43
N GLU A 108 9.27 14.53 10.62
CA GLU A 108 10.01 14.62 11.88
C GLU A 108 11.16 13.61 11.93
N LEU A 109 10.88 12.35 11.59
CA LEU A 109 11.89 11.29 11.48
C LEU A 109 13.01 11.70 10.53
N ARG A 110 12.69 12.34 9.41
CA ARG A 110 13.70 12.85 8.47
C ARG A 110 14.62 13.92 9.08
N ARG A 111 14.10 14.77 9.97
CA ARG A 111 14.83 15.91 10.56
C ARG A 111 15.68 15.51 11.76
N LEU A 112 15.37 14.40 12.43
CA LEU A 112 16.12 13.95 13.61
C LEU A 112 17.63 13.74 13.31
N PRO A 113 18.56 14.20 14.18
CA PRO A 113 20.01 14.01 14.01
C PRO A 113 20.42 12.54 14.05
N SER A 114 21.43 12.16 13.25
CA SER A 114 22.00 10.79 13.19
C SER A 114 22.45 10.27 14.55
N ALA A 115 22.90 11.15 15.44
CA ALA A 115 23.42 10.83 16.77
C ALA A 115 22.47 10.02 17.67
N TYR A 116 21.16 10.06 17.44
CA TYR A 116 20.17 9.30 18.23
C TYR A 116 19.98 7.85 17.75
N MET A 117 20.54 7.44 16.59
CA MET A 117 20.32 6.09 16.03
C MET A 117 21.61 5.34 15.62
N VAL A 118 22.81 5.89 15.89
CA VAL A 118 24.08 5.23 15.53
C VAL A 118 24.40 4.08 16.49
N LYS A 119 23.78 2.91 16.28
CA LYS A 119 24.42 1.63 16.62
C LYS A 119 24.97 1.03 15.33
N PRO A 120 26.26 0.63 15.27
CA PRO A 120 26.88 0.09 14.05
C PRO A 120 26.19 -1.18 13.52
N ASP A 121 25.39 -1.87 14.34
CA ASP A 121 24.61 -3.05 13.96
C ASP A 121 23.34 -2.71 13.14
N HIS A 122 22.89 -1.46 13.16
CA HIS A 122 21.67 -1.02 12.45
C HIS A 122 21.85 -0.89 10.94
N ASP A 123 23.07 -0.61 10.45
CA ASP A 123 23.30 -0.40 9.02
C ASP A 123 23.14 -1.70 8.21
N ASN A 124 23.56 -2.82 8.77
CA ASN A 124 23.38 -4.15 8.16
C ASN A 124 21.90 -4.57 8.17
N LEU A 125 21.17 -4.25 9.25
CA LEU A 125 19.73 -4.49 9.37
C LEU A 125 18.92 -3.61 8.40
N LEU A 126 19.30 -2.35 8.21
CA LEU A 126 18.66 -1.46 7.25
C LEU A 126 18.86 -1.96 5.82
N ARG A 127 20.09 -2.34 5.45
CA ARG A 127 20.38 -2.89 4.11
C ARG A 127 19.67 -4.22 3.85
N SER A 128 19.55 -5.08 4.87
CA SER A 128 18.83 -6.34 4.72
C SER A 128 17.32 -6.11 4.58
N SER A 129 16.75 -5.22 5.40
CA SER A 129 15.35 -4.81 5.32
C SER A 129 15.01 -4.17 3.97
N GLU A 130 15.88 -3.30 3.44
CA GLU A 130 15.72 -2.66 2.14
C GLU A 130 15.61 -3.69 1.00
N LYS A 131 16.52 -4.67 0.97
CA LYS A 131 16.49 -5.75 -0.03
C LYS A 131 15.21 -6.56 0.04
N VAL A 132 14.71 -6.84 1.24
CA VAL A 132 13.46 -7.56 1.45
C VAL A 132 12.28 -6.72 0.96
N ASN A 133 12.19 -5.45 1.37
CA ASN A 133 11.10 -4.55 0.97
C ASN A 133 11.05 -4.36 -0.56
N MET A 134 12.19 -4.14 -1.22
CA MET A 134 12.25 -4.07 -2.68
C MET A 134 11.83 -5.37 -3.35
N ARG A 135 12.17 -6.53 -2.77
CA ARG A 135 11.75 -7.83 -3.30
C ARG A 135 10.23 -7.99 -3.20
N ILE A 136 9.64 -7.63 -2.06
CA ILE A 136 8.19 -7.66 -1.86
C ILE A 136 7.48 -6.76 -2.88
N VAL A 137 7.95 -5.53 -3.06
CA VAL A 137 7.38 -4.60 -4.06
C VAL A 137 7.46 -5.19 -5.47
N LYS A 138 8.60 -5.77 -5.86
CA LYS A 138 8.75 -6.40 -7.18
C LYS A 138 7.77 -7.56 -7.38
N ILE A 139 7.63 -8.43 -6.38
CA ILE A 139 6.68 -9.55 -6.44
C ILE A 139 5.27 -9.00 -6.58
N TYR A 140 4.87 -8.07 -5.72
CA TYR A 140 3.53 -7.48 -5.74
C TYR A 140 3.19 -6.83 -7.08
N VAL A 141 4.09 -5.99 -7.63
CA VAL A 141 3.92 -5.37 -8.94
C VAL A 141 3.82 -6.44 -10.03
N SER A 142 4.66 -7.49 -9.98
CA SER A 142 4.58 -8.58 -10.96
C SER A 142 3.25 -9.32 -10.90
N THR A 143 2.72 -9.58 -9.70
CA THR A 143 1.42 -10.22 -9.51
C THR A 143 0.31 -9.36 -10.10
N ILE A 144 0.27 -8.06 -9.79
CA ILE A 144 -0.74 -7.15 -10.35
C ILE A 144 -0.70 -7.16 -11.88
N VAL A 145 0.50 -7.04 -12.46
CA VAL A 145 0.66 -6.99 -13.92
C VAL A 145 0.19 -8.30 -14.56
N VAL A 146 0.60 -9.44 -14.02
CA VAL A 146 0.17 -10.75 -14.52
C VAL A 146 -1.34 -10.93 -14.38
N THR A 147 -1.92 -10.60 -13.23
CA THR A 147 -3.37 -10.69 -13.02
C THR A 147 -4.13 -9.81 -14.00
N PHE A 148 -3.68 -8.57 -14.22
CA PHE A 148 -4.28 -7.67 -15.19
C PHE A 148 -4.29 -8.27 -16.60
N PHE A 149 -3.16 -8.81 -17.07
CA PHE A 149 -3.08 -9.43 -18.39
C PHE A 149 -3.95 -10.68 -18.53
N VAL A 150 -4.00 -11.53 -17.49
CA VAL A 150 -4.86 -12.72 -17.48
C VAL A 150 -6.32 -12.32 -17.54
N SER A 151 -6.77 -11.39 -16.68
CA SER A 151 -8.14 -10.90 -16.65
C SER A 151 -8.55 -10.24 -17.97
N PHE A 152 -7.67 -9.43 -18.56
CA PHE A 152 -7.92 -8.80 -19.86
C PHE A 152 -8.02 -9.83 -21.00
N GLY A 153 -7.15 -10.84 -20.99
CA GLY A 153 -7.21 -11.96 -21.95
C GLY A 153 -8.52 -12.74 -21.85
N THR A 154 -8.99 -13.05 -20.64
CA THR A 154 -10.28 -13.73 -20.43
C THR A 154 -11.48 -12.88 -20.88
N LEU A 155 -11.39 -11.55 -20.71
CA LEU A 155 -12.44 -10.62 -21.14
C LEU A 155 -12.56 -10.55 -22.66
N ILE A 156 -11.43 -10.55 -23.39
CA ILE A 156 -11.43 -10.57 -24.86
C ILE A 156 -12.00 -11.89 -25.38
N GLN A 157 -11.63 -13.02 -24.79
CA GLN A 157 -12.12 -14.33 -25.21
C GLN A 157 -13.61 -14.53 -24.91
N GLY A 158 -14.13 -13.97 -23.81
CA GLY A 158 -15.55 -14.04 -23.48
C GLY A 158 -16.45 -13.06 -24.25
N ALA A 159 -15.86 -12.10 -24.99
CA ALA A 159 -16.58 -11.14 -25.81
C ALA A 159 -16.68 -11.55 -27.31
N SER A 160 -16.07 -12.69 -27.69
CA SER A 160 -16.13 -13.29 -29.03
C SER A 160 -16.99 -14.55 -29.04
#